data_AF-V4XPZ0-F1
#
_entry.id   AF-V4XPZ0-F1
#
_cell.length_a   1.000
_cell.length_b   1.000
_cell.length_c   1.000
_cell.angle_alpha   90.00
_cell.angle_beta   90.00
_cell.angle_gamma   90.00
#
_symmetry.space_group_name_H-M   'P 1'
#
loop_
_entity.id
_entity.type
_entity.pdbx_description
1 polymer ?
#
loop_
_entity_poly.entity_id
_entity_poly.type
_entity_poly.pdbx_seq_one_letter_code
_entity_poly.pdbx_strand_id
1 'polypeptide(L)'
;MTPLFDADSGEPLALLDGAAMNPFKTGATGAVGVDALARPDATDLAIVGSGSQARGQFKATATVRDFETARVYSPTAAHRDAFATDMSESTDVTVDAVGSAREALSGADVVITATTADEPVIDDADLATGAHVTAMGQYHPAKNELSPQTVERGVYVPDLRDRATQDAGSFLAALEAGVVDETDIHAELGDVV
;
A
#
# COMPACT_ATOMS: atom_id res chain seq x y z
N MET A 1 -22.62 0.66 2.54
CA MET A 1 -23.39 1.15 3.72
C MET A 1 -22.74 0.57 4.96
N THR A 2 -22.44 1.40 5.95
CA THR A 2 -21.87 0.99 7.23
C THR A 2 -22.81 1.47 8.34
N PRO A 3 -23.55 0.56 9.01
CA PRO A 3 -24.38 0.94 10.14
C PRO A 3 -23.52 1.18 11.39
N LEU A 4 -23.90 2.19 12.17
CA LEU A 4 -23.33 2.47 13.49
C LEU A 4 -24.38 2.17 14.54
N PHE A 5 -24.01 1.43 15.58
CA PHE A 5 -24.87 1.08 16.70
C PHE A 5 -24.27 1.58 18.01
N ASP A 6 -25.14 1.89 18.96
CA ASP A 6 -24.75 2.10 20.35
C ASP A 6 -24.31 0.75 20.96
N ALA A 7 -23.15 0.73 21.61
CA ALA A 7 -22.53 -0.51 22.08
C ALA A 7 -23.26 -1.15 23.28
N ASP A 8 -23.93 -0.33 24.10
CA ASP A 8 -24.60 -0.79 25.33
C ASP A 8 -26.05 -1.24 25.05
N SER A 9 -26.79 -0.45 24.26
CA SER A 9 -28.21 -0.67 23.98
C SER A 9 -28.47 -1.42 22.68
N GLY A 10 -27.53 -1.42 21.73
CA GLY A 10 -27.72 -1.96 20.39
C GLY A 10 -28.61 -1.09 19.49
N GLU A 11 -28.94 0.14 19.89
CA GLU A 11 -29.76 1.05 19.08
C GLU A 11 -29.00 1.49 17.81
N PRO A 12 -29.63 1.48 16.62
CA PRO A 12 -29.02 2.00 15.41
C PRO A 12 -28.90 3.54 15.49
N LEU A 13 -27.68 4.05 15.47
CA LEU A 13 -27.38 5.48 15.57
C LEU A 13 -27.28 6.17 14.21
N ALA A 14 -26.66 5.51 13.23
CA ALA A 14 -26.45 6.10 11.90
C ALA A 14 -26.27 5.04 10.81
N LEU A 15 -26.52 5.45 9.56
CA LEU A 15 -26.11 4.71 8.36
C LEU A 15 -25.16 5.60 7.56
N LEU A 16 -23.91 5.14 7.41
CA LEU A 16 -22.85 5.88 6.73
C LEU A 16 -22.56 5.29 5.35
N ASP A 17 -22.07 6.12 4.43
CA ASP A 17 -21.49 5.64 3.18
C ASP A 17 -20.06 5.11 3.40
N GLY A 18 -19.98 3.83 3.75
CA GLY A 18 -18.70 3.14 3.92
C GLY A 18 -17.84 3.06 2.65
N ALA A 19 -18.44 3.15 1.45
CA ALA A 19 -17.66 3.07 0.21
C ALA A 19 -16.81 4.33 0.03
N ALA A 20 -17.40 5.50 0.31
CA ALA A 20 -16.69 6.77 0.30
C ALA A 20 -15.58 6.84 1.37
N MET A 21 -15.76 6.19 2.52
CA MET A 21 -14.76 6.16 3.60
C MET A 21 -13.61 5.17 3.36
N ASN A 22 -13.80 4.17 2.50
CA ASN A 22 -12.86 3.04 2.40
C ASN A 22 -11.42 3.47 2.03
N PRO A 23 -11.18 4.35 1.04
CA PRO A 23 -9.83 4.81 0.74
C PRO A 23 -9.16 5.57 1.90
N PHE A 24 -9.94 6.26 2.73
CA PHE A 24 -9.40 7.02 3.86
C PHE A 24 -8.94 6.08 4.98
N LYS A 25 -9.80 5.14 5.42
CA LYS A 25 -9.41 4.22 6.49
C LYS A 25 -8.27 3.29 6.07
N THR A 26 -8.29 2.79 4.82
CA THR A 26 -7.24 1.91 4.30
C THR A 26 -5.95 2.70 4.09
N GLY A 27 -6.05 3.93 3.57
CA GLY A 27 -4.96 4.91 3.49
C GLY A 27 -4.29 5.13 4.84
N ALA A 28 -5.08 5.38 5.89
CA ALA A 28 -4.57 5.61 7.23
C ALA A 28 -3.80 4.40 7.79
N THR A 29 -4.30 3.18 7.62
CA THR A 29 -3.56 1.97 8.01
C THR A 29 -2.22 1.85 7.27
N GLY A 30 -2.21 2.11 5.97
CA GLY A 30 -0.97 2.11 5.18
C GLY A 30 0.02 3.20 5.63
N ALA A 31 -0.48 4.40 5.96
CA ALA A 31 0.32 5.48 6.50
C ALA A 31 0.92 5.13 7.88
N VAL A 32 0.17 4.48 8.78
CA VAL A 32 0.72 3.98 10.05
C VAL A 32 1.85 2.99 9.80
N GLY A 33 1.69 2.08 8.83
CA GLY A 33 2.75 1.16 8.40
C GLY A 33 3.99 1.91 7.91
N VAL A 34 3.83 2.93 7.07
CA VAL A 34 4.95 3.76 6.60
C VAL A 34 5.61 4.51 7.75
N ASP A 35 4.84 5.12 8.65
CA ASP A 35 5.41 5.91 9.75
C ASP A 35 6.26 5.06 10.70
N ALA A 36 5.76 3.87 11.03
CA ALA A 36 6.40 2.96 11.96
C ALA A 36 7.56 2.15 11.36
N LEU A 37 7.47 1.77 10.07
CA LEU A 37 8.39 0.80 9.45
C LEU A 37 9.34 1.41 8.42
N ALA A 38 8.95 2.51 7.75
CA ALA A 38 9.85 3.16 6.81
C ALA A 38 10.96 3.92 7.54
N ARG A 39 12.11 4.05 6.89
CA ARG A 39 13.23 4.82 7.44
C ARG A 39 12.79 6.26 7.75
N PRO A 40 13.29 6.85 8.86
CA PRO A 40 12.89 8.21 9.25
C PRO A 40 13.40 9.29 8.28
N ASP A 41 14.41 8.96 7.47
CA ASP A 41 14.99 9.82 6.43
C ASP A 41 14.40 9.57 5.03
N ALA A 42 13.28 8.83 4.94
CA ALA A 42 12.62 8.56 3.66
C ALA A 42 11.98 9.82 3.07
N THR A 43 12.41 10.21 1.87
CA THR A 43 11.96 11.44 1.17
C THR A 43 11.36 11.18 -0.20
N ASP A 44 11.52 9.97 -0.76
CA ASP A 44 11.11 9.66 -2.12
C ASP A 44 10.01 8.58 -2.16
N LEU A 45 8.85 8.93 -2.74
CA LEU A 45 7.68 8.06 -2.82
C LEU A 45 7.45 7.53 -4.25
N ALA A 46 7.30 6.22 -4.39
CA ALA A 46 6.80 5.58 -5.60
C ALA A 46 5.37 5.08 -5.41
N ILE A 47 4.52 5.28 -6.42
CA ILE A 47 3.17 4.73 -6.47
C ILE A 47 3.00 3.92 -7.76
N VAL A 48 2.62 2.65 -7.62
CA VAL A 48 2.20 1.79 -8.74
C VAL A 48 0.71 1.54 -8.62
N GLY A 49 -0.06 2.22 -9.48
CA GLY A 49 -1.51 2.34 -9.41
C GLY A 49 -1.97 3.80 -9.31
N SER A 50 -3.13 4.12 -9.88
CA SER A 50 -3.68 5.49 -9.90
C SER A 50 -5.16 5.54 -9.50
N GLY A 51 -5.68 4.43 -8.95
CA GLY A 51 -7.07 4.27 -8.53
C GLY A 51 -7.39 4.94 -7.19
N SER A 52 -8.59 4.66 -6.67
CA SER A 52 -9.08 5.25 -5.41
C SER A 52 -8.19 4.91 -4.21
N GLN A 53 -7.71 3.66 -4.12
CA GLN A 53 -6.79 3.25 -3.04
C GLN A 53 -5.45 3.96 -3.15
N ALA A 54 -4.85 4.06 -4.34
CA ALA A 54 -3.61 4.81 -4.55
C ALA A 54 -3.74 6.25 -4.05
N ARG A 55 -4.89 6.90 -4.32
CA ARG A 55 -5.17 8.28 -3.90
C ARG A 55 -5.33 8.40 -2.38
N GLY A 56 -6.04 7.46 -1.76
CA GLY A 56 -6.19 7.39 -0.30
C GLY A 56 -4.87 7.17 0.41
N GLN A 57 -4.07 6.22 -0.09
CA GLN A 57 -2.73 5.91 0.39
C GLN A 57 -1.80 7.11 0.29
N PHE A 58 -1.70 7.74 -0.89
CA PHE A 58 -0.86 8.93 -1.07
C PHE A 58 -1.22 10.04 -0.08
N LYS A 59 -2.51 10.40 0.01
CA LYS A 59 -2.97 11.47 0.89
C LYS A 59 -2.67 11.20 2.35
N ALA A 60 -2.89 9.97 2.83
CA ALA A 60 -2.62 9.62 4.21
C ALA A 60 -1.10 9.55 4.48
N THR A 61 -0.33 8.95 3.58
CA THR A 61 1.13 8.79 3.75
C THR A 61 1.83 10.16 3.76
N ALA A 62 1.38 11.11 2.94
CA ALA A 62 1.87 12.49 2.94
C ALA A 62 1.60 13.24 4.26
N THR A 63 0.77 12.72 5.17
CA THR A 63 0.57 13.34 6.51
C THR A 63 1.54 12.84 7.58
N VAL A 64 2.28 11.77 7.32
CA VAL A 64 3.19 11.13 8.29
C VAL A 64 4.66 11.19 7.88
N ARG A 65 4.93 11.62 6.64
CA ARG A 65 6.29 11.78 6.13
C ARG A 65 6.36 12.95 5.15
N ASP A 66 7.42 13.74 5.27
CA ASP A 66 7.69 14.89 4.42
C ASP A 66 8.42 14.42 3.15
N PHE A 67 7.67 14.02 2.13
CA PHE A 67 8.25 13.60 0.85
C PHE A 67 8.68 14.82 0.02
N GLU A 68 9.90 14.77 -0.51
CA GLU A 68 10.41 15.77 -1.45
C GLU A 68 9.90 15.49 -2.87
N THR A 69 9.83 14.22 -3.27
CA THR A 69 9.34 13.82 -4.58
C THR A 69 8.40 12.62 -4.49
N ALA A 70 7.43 12.57 -5.40
CA ALA A 70 6.59 11.41 -5.62
C ALA A 70 6.50 11.08 -7.11
N ARG A 71 6.50 9.79 -7.45
CA ARG A 71 6.35 9.31 -8.83
C ARG A 71 5.24 8.29 -8.93
N VAL A 72 4.38 8.44 -9.93
CA VAL A 72 3.25 7.54 -10.16
C VAL A 72 3.33 6.85 -11.52
N TYR A 73 3.16 5.54 -11.52
CA TYR A 73 2.95 4.74 -12.71
C TYR A 73 1.60 4.01 -12.68
N SER A 74 0.92 3.98 -13.82
CA SER A 74 -0.15 3.03 -14.10
C SER A 74 -0.25 2.83 -15.63
N PRO A 75 -0.79 1.71 -16.13
CA PRO A 75 -0.79 1.42 -17.57
C PRO A 75 -1.50 2.48 -18.42
N THR A 76 -2.58 3.05 -17.91
CA THR A 76 -3.35 4.10 -18.61
C THR A 76 -2.75 5.48 -18.30
N ALA A 77 -2.09 6.09 -19.29
CA ALA A 77 -1.45 7.40 -19.15
C ALA A 77 -2.39 8.47 -18.58
N ALA A 78 -3.58 8.62 -19.18
CA ALA A 78 -4.57 9.59 -18.72
C ALA A 78 -4.94 9.46 -17.23
N HIS A 79 -4.90 8.24 -16.65
CA HIS A 79 -5.20 8.04 -15.23
C HIS A 79 -4.04 8.47 -14.33
N ARG A 80 -2.79 8.14 -14.68
CA ARG A 80 -1.62 8.59 -13.90
C ARG A 80 -1.38 10.10 -14.04
N ASP A 81 -1.66 10.68 -15.20
CA ASP A 81 -1.53 12.13 -15.42
C ASP A 81 -2.57 12.90 -14.59
N ALA A 82 -3.82 12.42 -14.53
CA ALA A 82 -4.85 12.98 -13.67
C ALA A 82 -4.52 12.81 -12.18
N PHE A 83 -3.99 11.64 -11.79
CA PHE A 83 -3.52 11.42 -10.42
C PHE A 83 -2.45 12.43 -10.03
N ALA A 84 -1.41 12.57 -10.87
CA ALA A 84 -0.29 13.46 -10.61
C ALA A 84 -0.75 14.92 -10.46
N THR A 85 -1.63 15.38 -11.34
CA THR A 85 -2.24 16.71 -11.28
C THR A 85 -3.02 16.89 -9.97
N ASP A 86 -4.00 16.03 -9.70
CA ASP A 86 -4.90 16.18 -8.54
C ASP A 86 -4.13 16.12 -7.20
N MET A 87 -3.11 15.26 -7.11
CA MET A 87 -2.34 15.08 -5.88
C MET A 87 -1.38 16.23 -5.64
N SER A 88 -0.72 16.73 -6.70
CA SER A 88 0.14 17.93 -6.61
C SER A 88 -0.66 19.19 -6.27
N GLU A 89 -1.94 19.26 -6.67
CA GLU A 89 -2.82 20.39 -6.30
C GLU A 89 -3.38 20.30 -4.87
N SER A 90 -3.47 19.08 -4.30
CA SER A 90 -4.09 18.84 -3.00
C SER A 90 -3.11 18.61 -1.85
N THR A 91 -1.82 18.59 -2.13
CA THR A 91 -0.73 18.40 -1.16
C THR A 91 0.49 19.25 -1.54
N ASP A 92 1.44 19.42 -0.62
CA ASP A 92 2.70 20.14 -0.91
C ASP A 92 3.75 19.28 -1.64
N VAL A 93 3.41 18.04 -1.99
CA VAL A 93 4.30 17.08 -2.65
C VAL A 93 4.08 17.12 -4.16
N THR A 94 5.15 17.37 -4.92
CA THR A 94 5.09 17.31 -6.39
C THR A 94 5.07 15.86 -6.84
N VAL A 95 4.09 15.51 -7.68
CA VAL A 95 3.91 14.15 -8.21
C VAL A 95 4.20 14.12 -9.71
N ASP A 96 5.18 13.30 -10.12
CA ASP A 96 5.52 13.08 -11.52
C ASP A 96 4.87 11.80 -12.06
N ALA A 97 4.14 11.92 -13.18
CA ALA A 97 3.64 10.76 -13.91
C ALA A 97 4.75 10.19 -14.82
N VAL A 98 5.13 8.93 -14.59
CA VAL A 98 6.26 8.28 -15.29
C VAL A 98 5.81 7.17 -16.23
N GLY A 99 6.71 6.73 -17.12
CA GLY A 99 6.42 5.80 -18.21
C GLY A 99 6.44 4.32 -17.84
N SER A 100 7.02 3.95 -16.70
CA SER A 100 7.13 2.56 -16.24
C SER A 100 7.18 2.43 -14.72
N ALA A 101 6.88 1.23 -14.20
CA ALA A 101 7.04 0.93 -12.77
C ALA A 101 8.50 1.10 -12.32
N ARG A 102 9.47 0.67 -13.14
CA ARG A 102 10.91 0.87 -12.90
C ARG A 102 11.29 2.34 -12.70
N GLU A 103 10.76 3.24 -13.55
CA GLU A 103 10.99 4.68 -13.40
C GLU A 103 10.41 5.22 -12.08
N ALA A 104 9.25 4.71 -11.64
CA ALA A 104 8.65 5.10 -10.37
C ALA A 104 9.52 4.63 -9.19
N LEU A 105 9.99 3.38 -9.24
CA LEU A 105 10.78 2.72 -8.18
C LEU A 105 12.20 3.27 -8.02
N SER A 106 12.78 3.87 -9.07
CA SER A 106 14.18 4.28 -9.11
C SER A 106 14.59 5.20 -7.96
N GLY A 107 15.25 4.66 -6.92
CA GLY A 107 15.65 5.45 -5.75
C GLY A 107 14.48 5.86 -4.84
N ALA A 108 13.34 5.16 -4.91
CA ALA A 108 12.24 5.37 -3.97
C ALA A 108 12.55 4.72 -2.61
N ASP A 109 12.27 5.47 -1.54
CA ASP A 109 12.38 4.99 -0.16
C ASP A 109 11.10 4.31 0.31
N VAL A 110 9.96 4.77 -0.19
CA VAL A 110 8.64 4.22 0.09
C VAL A 110 7.98 3.86 -1.23
N VAL A 111 7.39 2.67 -1.31
CA VAL A 111 6.68 2.17 -2.47
C VAL A 111 5.27 1.77 -2.06
N ILE A 112 4.29 2.25 -2.80
CA ILE A 112 2.88 1.90 -2.61
C ILE A 112 2.40 1.18 -3.86
N THR A 113 2.02 -0.09 -3.73
CA THR A 113 1.31 -0.81 -4.80
C THR A 113 -0.18 -0.82 -4.49
N ALA A 114 -0.97 -0.28 -5.41
CA ALA A 114 -2.42 -0.15 -5.25
C ALA A 114 -3.12 -0.42 -6.59
N THR A 115 -3.00 -1.67 -7.02
CA THR A 115 -3.50 -2.21 -8.28
C THR A 115 -4.53 -3.31 -8.04
N THR A 116 -5.08 -3.85 -9.12
CA THR A 116 -5.94 -5.04 -9.10
C THR A 116 -5.27 -6.22 -9.82
N ALA A 117 -3.94 -6.25 -9.86
CA ALA A 117 -3.18 -7.24 -10.61
C ALA A 117 -3.25 -8.63 -9.96
N ASP A 118 -3.14 -9.65 -10.81
CA ASP A 118 -3.02 -11.06 -10.40
C ASP A 118 -1.58 -11.57 -10.55
N GLU A 119 -0.66 -10.69 -10.95
CA GLU A 119 0.77 -10.95 -11.16
C GLU A 119 1.60 -9.76 -10.66
N PRO A 120 2.85 -9.99 -10.20
CA PRO A 120 3.70 -8.93 -9.65
C PRO A 120 3.81 -7.69 -10.55
N VAL A 121 3.66 -6.51 -9.95
CA VAL A 121 3.65 -5.21 -10.66
C VAL A 121 4.94 -4.42 -10.49
N ILE A 122 5.84 -4.92 -9.64
CA ILE A 122 7.19 -4.39 -9.41
C ILE A 122 8.19 -5.54 -9.51
N ASP A 123 9.41 -5.22 -9.92
CA ASP A 123 10.53 -6.16 -9.92
C ASP A 123 11.34 -5.98 -8.62
N ASP A 124 11.72 -7.09 -8.00
CA ASP A 124 12.53 -7.09 -6.77
C ASP A 124 13.87 -6.37 -6.97
N ALA A 125 14.43 -6.46 -8.18
CA ALA A 125 15.70 -5.83 -8.54
C ALA A 125 15.60 -4.30 -8.69
N ASP A 126 14.41 -3.76 -8.90
CA ASP A 126 14.18 -2.32 -9.03
C ASP A 126 13.96 -1.63 -7.67
N LEU A 127 13.75 -2.40 -6.59
CA LEU A 127 13.59 -1.90 -5.23
C LEU A 127 14.94 -1.58 -4.57
N ALA A 128 15.06 -0.39 -3.98
CA ALA A 128 16.24 0.01 -3.23
C ALA A 128 16.37 -0.78 -1.91
N THR A 129 17.61 -1.02 -1.47
CA THR A 129 17.86 -1.57 -0.13
C THR A 129 17.35 -0.60 0.93
N GLY A 130 16.56 -1.10 1.88
CA GLY A 130 15.95 -0.28 2.93
C GLY A 130 14.68 0.45 2.50
N ALA A 131 14.14 0.16 1.30
CA ALA A 131 12.84 0.65 0.89
C ALA A 131 11.71 -0.03 1.68
N HIS A 132 10.68 0.73 2.05
CA HIS A 132 9.43 0.23 2.62
C HIS A 132 8.40 0.01 1.52
N VAL A 133 7.68 -1.11 1.56
CA VAL A 133 6.63 -1.43 0.57
C VAL A 133 5.29 -1.62 1.27
N THR A 134 4.30 -0.79 0.91
CA THR A 134 2.90 -0.94 1.32
C THR A 134 2.11 -1.51 0.14
N ALA A 135 1.72 -2.79 0.22
CA ALA A 135 0.99 -3.47 -0.86
C ALA A 135 -0.50 -3.65 -0.54
N MET A 136 -1.38 -3.09 -1.38
CA MET A 136 -2.83 -3.03 -1.14
C MET A 136 -3.61 -4.19 -1.73
N GLY A 137 -3.00 -4.97 -2.62
CA GLY A 137 -3.61 -6.15 -3.26
C GLY A 137 -3.86 -7.35 -2.35
N GLN A 138 -3.59 -7.25 -1.03
CA GLN A 138 -3.64 -8.35 -0.07
C GLN A 138 -5.06 -8.58 0.49
N TYR A 139 -6.04 -8.87 -0.38
CA TYR A 139 -7.45 -9.07 0.01
C TYR A 139 -8.15 -10.22 -0.72
N HIS A 140 -7.44 -10.92 -1.60
CA HIS A 140 -7.95 -12.06 -2.34
C HIS A 140 -6.77 -12.97 -2.75
N PRO A 141 -6.87 -14.31 -2.61
CA PRO A 141 -5.75 -15.23 -2.89
C PRO A 141 -5.14 -15.10 -4.27
N ALA A 142 -5.96 -14.82 -5.29
CA ALA A 142 -5.50 -14.66 -6.67
C ALA A 142 -4.87 -13.28 -6.96
N LYS A 143 -5.06 -12.28 -6.09
CA LYS A 143 -4.50 -10.94 -6.30
C LYS A 143 -3.06 -10.93 -5.82
N ASN A 144 -2.15 -10.46 -6.66
CA ASN A 144 -0.73 -10.50 -6.36
C ASN A 144 -0.04 -9.28 -6.96
N GLU A 145 0.67 -8.53 -6.12
CA GLU A 145 1.41 -7.33 -6.53
C GLU A 145 2.93 -7.50 -6.38
N LEU A 146 3.38 -8.46 -5.57
CA LEU A 146 4.77 -8.66 -5.20
C LEU A 146 5.23 -10.06 -5.61
N SER A 147 6.48 -10.19 -6.04
CA SER A 147 7.06 -11.51 -6.29
C SER A 147 7.34 -12.23 -4.96
N PRO A 148 7.42 -13.57 -4.96
CA PRO A 148 7.91 -14.33 -3.80
C PRO A 148 9.24 -13.80 -3.24
N GLN A 149 10.16 -13.40 -4.13
CA GLN A 149 11.47 -12.87 -3.74
C GLN A 149 11.36 -11.53 -2.98
N THR A 150 10.43 -10.67 -3.38
CA THR A 150 10.18 -9.41 -2.65
C THR A 150 9.63 -9.66 -1.25
N VAL A 151 8.78 -10.68 -1.09
CA VAL A 151 8.28 -11.09 0.23
C VAL A 151 9.41 -11.70 1.08
N GLU A 152 10.17 -12.65 0.52
CA GLU A 152 11.31 -13.33 1.18
C GLU A 152 12.37 -12.35 1.68
N ARG A 153 12.69 -11.33 0.88
CA ARG A 153 13.73 -10.34 1.21
C ARG A 153 13.26 -9.33 2.27
N GLY A 154 11.95 -9.15 2.43
CA GLY A 154 11.36 -8.12 3.28
C GLY A 154 11.15 -8.58 4.72
N VAL A 155 11.01 -7.61 5.62
CA VAL A 155 10.38 -7.86 6.93
C VAL A 155 8.88 -7.79 6.73
N TYR A 156 8.20 -8.94 6.75
CA TYR A 156 6.77 -9.01 6.44
C TYR A 156 5.91 -8.68 7.68
N VAL A 157 5.10 -7.62 7.57
CA VAL A 157 4.18 -7.15 8.61
C VAL A 157 2.78 -6.95 8.01
N PRO A 158 1.85 -7.91 8.19
CA PRO A 158 0.46 -7.74 7.78
C PRO A 158 -0.31 -6.84 8.76
N ASP A 159 -1.47 -6.34 8.33
CA ASP A 159 -2.41 -5.65 9.22
C ASP A 159 -3.02 -6.61 10.25
N LEU A 160 -3.32 -7.85 9.83
CA LEU A 160 -3.81 -8.93 10.68
C LEU A 160 -3.06 -10.23 10.36
N ARG A 161 -2.38 -10.83 11.35
CA ARG A 161 -1.63 -12.07 11.16
C ARG A 161 -2.52 -13.20 10.62
N ASP A 162 -3.70 -13.36 11.19
CA ASP A 162 -4.65 -14.43 10.85
C ASP A 162 -5.15 -14.37 9.40
N ARG A 163 -5.05 -13.22 8.73
CA ARG A 163 -5.46 -13.02 7.33
C ARG A 163 -4.37 -13.38 6.32
N ALA A 164 -3.10 -13.35 6.73
CA ALA A 164 -1.96 -13.53 5.83
C ALA A 164 -2.02 -14.87 5.06
N THR A 165 -2.53 -15.92 5.69
CA THR A 165 -2.70 -17.25 5.07
C THR A 165 -4.09 -17.50 4.48
N GLN A 166 -4.96 -16.49 4.47
CA GLN A 166 -6.33 -16.59 3.94
C GLN A 166 -6.51 -15.84 2.63
N ASP A 167 -6.04 -14.58 2.56
CA ASP A 167 -6.36 -13.69 1.44
C ASP A 167 -5.20 -12.78 0.97
N ALA A 168 -4.03 -12.85 1.62
CA ALA A 168 -2.83 -12.12 1.19
C ALA A 168 -2.10 -12.85 0.05
N GLY A 169 -2.58 -12.69 -1.18
CA GLY A 169 -2.09 -13.46 -2.33
C GLY A 169 -0.59 -13.36 -2.62
N SER A 170 0.08 -12.25 -2.31
CA SER A 170 1.55 -12.17 -2.44
C SER A 170 2.28 -13.03 -1.42
N PHE A 171 1.79 -13.08 -0.18
CA PHE A 171 2.34 -13.95 0.85
C PHE A 171 2.03 -15.43 0.56
N LEU A 172 0.81 -15.74 0.11
CA LEU A 172 0.43 -17.08 -0.33
C LEU A 172 1.30 -17.59 -1.49
N ALA A 173 1.61 -16.74 -2.46
CA ALA A 173 2.53 -17.09 -3.55
C ALA A 173 3.95 -17.38 -3.03
N ALA A 174 4.40 -16.67 -2.00
CA ALA A 174 5.70 -16.91 -1.36
C ALA A 174 5.73 -18.23 -0.56
N LEU A 175 4.65 -18.56 0.15
CA LEU A 175 4.47 -19.87 0.81
C LEU A 175 4.48 -21.01 -0.21
N GLU A 176 3.75 -20.86 -1.32
CA GLU A 176 3.70 -21.88 -2.39
C GLU A 176 5.07 -22.09 -3.04
N ALA A 177 5.84 -21.01 -3.22
CA ALA A 177 7.21 -21.08 -3.71
C ALA A 177 8.21 -21.69 -2.71
N GLY A 178 7.83 -21.84 -1.44
CA GLY A 178 8.66 -22.41 -0.39
C GLY A 178 9.84 -21.53 0.02
N VAL A 179 9.76 -20.22 -0.23
CA VAL A 179 10.79 -19.23 0.14
C VAL A 179 10.56 -18.63 1.53
N VAL A 180 9.33 -18.76 2.05
CA VAL A 180 8.93 -18.38 3.40
C VAL A 180 7.98 -19.42 3.99
N ASP A 181 7.82 -19.41 5.30
CA ASP A 181 6.75 -20.08 6.05
C ASP A 181 6.01 -19.10 6.98
N GLU A 182 5.00 -19.57 7.72
CA GLU A 182 4.20 -18.71 8.62
C GLU A 182 5.03 -18.05 9.74
N THR A 183 6.19 -18.60 10.08
CA THR A 183 7.09 -18.04 11.10
C THR A 183 7.88 -16.83 10.60
N ASP A 184 7.93 -16.61 9.28
CA ASP A 184 8.51 -15.41 8.67
C ASP A 184 7.60 -14.18 8.78
N ILE A 185 6.38 -14.33 9.29
CA ILE A 185 5.55 -13.19 9.70
C ILE A 185 6.15 -12.58 10.97
N HIS A 186 6.86 -11.47 10.79
CA HIS A 186 7.62 -10.80 11.85
C HIS A 186 6.72 -10.36 13.01
N ALA A 187 5.66 -9.62 12.70
CA ALA A 187 4.71 -9.03 13.65
C ALA A 187 3.41 -8.71 12.90
N GLU A 188 2.28 -8.55 13.58
CA GLU A 188 1.16 -7.81 12.99
C GLU A 188 1.32 -6.32 13.25
N LEU A 189 0.72 -5.46 12.43
CA LEU A 189 0.91 -4.01 12.53
C LEU A 189 0.59 -3.48 13.94
N GLY A 190 -0.41 -4.05 14.61
CA GLY A 190 -0.78 -3.68 15.98
C GLY A 190 0.30 -3.97 17.04
N ASP A 191 1.24 -4.88 16.79
CA ASP A 191 2.37 -5.15 17.69
C ASP A 191 3.53 -4.15 17.49
N VAL A 192 3.55 -3.44 16.36
CA VAL A 192 4.61 -2.49 15.99
C VAL A 192 4.32 -1.08 16.54
N VAL A 193 3.05 -0.71 16.66
CA VAL A 193 2.58 0.63 17.09
C VAL A 193 2.27 0.74 18.58
#